data_AF-A0A358EF18-F1
#
_entry.id   AF-A0A358EF18-F1
#
_cell.length_a   1.000
_cell.length_b   1.000
_cell.length_c   1.000
_cell.angle_alpha   90.00
_cell.angle_beta   90.00
_cell.angle_gamma   90.00
#
_symmetry.space_group_name_H-M   'P 1'
#
loop_
_entity.id
_entity.type
_entity.pdbx_description
1 polymer ?
#
loop_
_entity_poly.entity_id
_entity_poly.type
_entity_poly.pdbx_seq_one_letter_code
_entity_poly.pdbx_strand_id
1 'polypeptide(L)' 'MSSDERYDAIVVGAGHNGLVHACYLAKAGLNTLLLERRDLVGGAAITE' A
#
# COMPACT_ATOMS: atom_id res chain seq x y z
N MET A 1 -0.09 11.50 13.94
CA MET A 1 0.48 11.79 12.61
C MET A 1 0.82 13.27 12.61
N SER A 2 2.09 13.59 12.40
CA SER A 2 2.46 14.98 12.11
C SER A 2 1.79 15.37 10.80
N SER A 3 1.23 16.58 10.69
CA SER A 3 0.64 17.10 9.45
C SER A 3 1.63 17.17 8.27
N ASP A 4 2.92 16.92 8.52
CA ASP A 4 4.03 17.02 7.58
C ASP A 4 4.67 15.68 7.20
N GLU A 5 4.04 14.53 7.48
CA GLU A 5 4.52 13.26 6.93
C GLU A 5 4.34 13.24 5.41
N ARG A 6 5.43 13.55 4.68
CA ARG A 6 5.48 13.46 3.22
C ARG A 6 5.71 12.03 2.78
N TYR A 7 4.81 11.52 1.96
CA TYR A 7 4.99 10.28 1.22
C TYR A 7 5.61 10.57 -0.15
N ASP A 8 6.56 9.74 -0.56
CA ASP A 8 7.12 9.79 -1.91
C ASP A 8 6.16 9.16 -2.92
N ALA A 9 5.33 8.21 -2.47
CA ALA A 9 4.31 7.57 -3.28
C ALA A 9 3.09 7.15 -2.45
N ILE A 10 1.91 7.22 -3.07
CA ILE A 10 0.65 6.72 -2.52
C ILE A 10 0.09 5.67 -3.48
N VAL A 11 -0.18 4.47 -2.98
CA VAL A 11 -0.80 3.36 -3.70
C VAL A 11 -2.23 3.17 -3.16
N VAL A 12 -3.21 3.09 -4.06
CA VAL A 12 -4.62 2.92 -3.70
C VAL A 12 -5.11 1.54 -4.14
N GLY A 13 -5.60 0.76 -3.18
CA GLY A 13 -6.06 -0.62 -3.31
C GLY A 13 -4.99 -1.63 -2.87
N ALA A 14 -5.26 -2.40 -1.82
CA ALA A 14 -4.35 -3.45 -1.31
C ALA A 14 -4.72 -4.84 -1.85
N GLY A 15 -5.00 -4.93 -3.15
CA GLY A 15 -5.01 -6.20 -3.88
C GLY A 15 -3.59 -6.72 -4.16
N HIS A 16 -3.49 -7.88 -4.81
CA HIS A 16 -2.18 -8.49 -5.14
C HIS A 16 -1.23 -7.51 -5.85
N ASN A 17 -1.73 -6.74 -6.84
CA ASN A 17 -0.92 -5.76 -7.56
C ASN A 17 -0.48 -4.58 -6.69
N GLY A 18 -1.40 -4.03 -5.89
CA GLY A 18 -1.10 -2.89 -5.03
C GLY A 18 -0.10 -3.23 -3.94
N LEU A 19 -0.23 -4.41 -3.33
CA LEU A 19 0.72 -4.93 -2.34
C LEU A 19 2.11 -5.14 -2.96
N VAL A 20 2.19 -5.79 -4.11
CA VAL A 20 3.47 -6.01 -4.81
C VAL A 20 4.13 -4.68 -5.18
N HIS A 21 3.36 -3.76 -5.76
CA HIS A 21 3.86 -2.44 -6.16
C HIS A 21 4.37 -1.64 -4.95
N ALA A 22 3.58 -1.55 -3.88
CA ALA A 22 3.99 -0.87 -2.65
C ALA A 22 5.25 -1.49 -2.02
N CYS A 23 5.36 -2.83 -2.04
CA CYS A 23 6.56 -3.53 -1.59
C CYS A 23 7.81 -3.14 -2.39
N TYR A 24 7.72 -3.05 -3.72
CA TYR A 24 8.87 -2.66 -4.54
C TYR A 24 9.26 -1.20 -4.34
N LEU A 25 8.30 -0.29 -4.18
CA LEU A 25 8.59 1.11 -3.85
C LEU A 25 9.27 1.25 -2.49
N ALA A 26 8.74 0.58 -1.47
CA ALA A 26 9.34 0.55 -0.13
C ALA A 26 10.75 -0.07 -0.16
N LYS A 27 10.95 -1.16 -0.92
CA LYS A 27 12.26 -1.79 -1.11
C LYS A 27 13.28 -0.86 -1.79
N ALA A 28 12.83 0.04 -2.65
CA ALA A 28 13.65 1.07 -3.27
C ALA A 28 13.95 2.26 -2.33
N GLY A 29 13.43 2.24 -1.10
CA GLY A 29 13.69 3.27 -0.08
C GLY A 29 12.67 4.41 -0.04
N LEU A 30 11.56 4.32 -0.78
CA LEU A 30 10.53 5.35 -0.80
C LEU A 30 9.61 5.23 0.42
N ASN A 31 9.29 6.36 1.05
CA ASN A 31 8.22 6.44 2.04
C ASN A 31 6.86 6.27 1.35
N THR A 32 6.33 5.04 1.37
CA THR A 32 5.17 4.65 0.57
C THR A 32 3.95 4.42 1.46
N LEU A 33 2.85 5.12 1.17
CA LEU A 33 1.54 4.88 1.80
C LEU A 33 0.70 3.96 0.92
N LEU A 34 0.21 2.84 1.45
CA LEU A 34 -0.78 1.97 0.80
C LEU A 34 -2.11 2.08 1.53
N LEU A 35 -3.19 2.35 0.78
CA LEU A 35 -4.55 2.48 1.33
C LEU A 35 -5.47 1.42 0.74
N GLU A 36 -6.31 0.84 1.58
CA GLU A 36 -7.38 -0.08 1.19
C GLU A 36 -8.67 0.31 1.90
N ARG A 37 -9.79 0.20 1.19
CA ARG A 37 -11.11 0.52 1.74
C ARG A 37 -11.60 -0.56 2.70
N ARG A 38 -11.28 -1.81 2.43
CA ARG A 38 -11.69 -2.98 3.22
C ARG A 38 -10.81 -3.17 4.46
N ASP A 39 -11.35 -3.83 5.47
CA ASP A 39 -10.60 -4.20 6.68
C ASP A 39 -9.59 -5.32 6.43
N LEU A 40 -9.64 -5.97 5.26
CA LEU A 40 -8.78 -7.06 4.83
C LEU A 40 -8.08 -6.71 3.52
N VAL A 41 -6.77 -6.94 3.51
CA VAL A 41 -5.93 -6.86 2.31
C VAL A 41 -5.95 -8.17 1.52
N GLY A 42 -5.48 -8.14 0.27
CA GLY A 42 -5.36 -9.30 -0.62
C GLY A 42 -6.24 -9.19 -1.88
N GLY A 43 -7.27 -8.35 -1.86
CA GLY A 43 -8.15 -8.13 -3.02
C GLY A 43 -8.85 -9.42 -3.44
N ALA A 44 -8.68 -9.84 -4.70
CA ALA A 44 -9.25 -11.08 -5.23
C ALA A 44 -8.52 -12.36 -4.78
N ALA A 45 -7.40 -12.23 -4.04
CA ALA A 45 -6.58 -13.36 -3.59
C ALA A 45 -6.85 -13.78 -2.14
N ILE A 46 -7.92 -13.27 -1.51
CA ILE A 46 -8.28 -13.65 -0.14
C ILE A 46 -9.04 -14.99 -0.12
N THR A 47 -8.85 -15.76 0.94
CA THR A 47 -9.63 -16.95 1.30
C THR A 47 -10.15 -16.79 2.73
N GLU A 48 -11.37 -17.23 2.99
CA GLU A 48 -12.01 -17.22 4.33
C GLU A 48 -11.49 -18.35 5.23
#